data_AF-I3YK87-F1
#
_entry.id   AF-I3YK87-F1
#
_cell.length_a   1.000
_cell.length_b   1.000
_cell.length_c   1.000
_cell.angle_alpha   90.00
_cell.angle_beta   90.00
_cell.angle_gamma   90.00
#
_symmetry.space_group_name_H-M   'P 1'
#
loop_
_entity.id
_entity.type
_entity.pdbx_description
1 polymer ?
#
loop_
_entity_poly.entity_id
_entity_poly.type
_entity_poly.pdbx_seq_one_letter_code
_entity_poly.pdbx_strand_id
1 'polypeptide(L)'
;MTIRQCFFCRGLLAVILSAFLAPCHAHSGKARFHAVVDTDGAADDLRTLCMLLGNREVEVLAVTTSEGALLPDSAAVRVRALLDSFYHEGVPVGAGRAVNAPAPAWRAHSGTVDWGDAATATSGAGFPAASALIAETLGEEEEKVVFIALGALTNLYDVLRENPASGDRIDRIVWYNSRAEPLSGANFETDSVAARYVLASGVPVTVVSANPACPVVVTPALIDSVAAVPNVYARKIAATHRTPPLAKLVGERHLEAWDDLVAVYLFAPELFSIRELNGTVRACELSDKSAAAEAQTRLTAILRGKPDSESRVFYGFPVGGALYAADVVPIIDSAVARHGLSEWRAGVLTNELHGHLGIYATIGVKMGIRAREYFNIGVDDILVTTYAGHKPPVSCMNDGLQVGTGASVGHGLITVAEIDTPRPEARFTFKDKTIRLVLKPRYADRIRRDVKRGIELYGDLTEPYWQYVRALALRYWLDFDRHEIFDMYVGD
;
A
#
# COMPACT_ATOMS: atom_id res chain seq x y z
N MET A 1 18.10 -37.24 47.88
CA MET A 1 17.29 -36.29 47.10
C MET A 1 16.07 -37.04 46.59
N THR A 2 14.92 -36.82 47.22
CA THR A 2 13.71 -37.66 47.11
C THR A 2 12.94 -37.41 45.81
N ILE A 3 12.33 -38.46 45.24
CA ILE A 3 11.54 -38.51 44.00
C ILE A 3 10.51 -37.37 43.85
N ARG A 4 10.03 -36.78 44.97
CA ARG A 4 9.16 -35.59 44.97
C ARG A 4 9.79 -34.31 44.39
N GLN A 5 11.11 -34.12 44.50
CA GLN A 5 11.79 -32.94 43.93
C GLN A 5 11.90 -33.01 42.39
N CYS A 6 11.99 -34.20 41.81
CA CYS A 6 12.03 -34.37 40.36
C CYS A 6 10.68 -34.05 39.67
N PHE A 7 9.54 -34.35 40.31
CA PHE A 7 8.23 -34.03 39.75
C PHE A 7 7.91 -32.53 39.83
N PHE A 8 8.33 -31.85 40.90
CA PHE A 8 8.14 -30.41 41.02
C PHE A 8 9.01 -29.62 40.02
N CYS A 9 10.26 -30.05 39.80
CA CYS A 9 11.13 -29.46 38.77
C CYS A 9 10.65 -29.73 37.33
N ARG A 10 10.04 -30.90 37.04
CA ARG A 10 9.50 -31.20 35.70
C ARG A 10 8.19 -30.45 35.39
N GLY A 11 7.33 -30.26 36.40
CA GLY A 11 6.11 -29.45 36.25
C GLY A 11 6.41 -27.97 36.06
N LEU A 12 7.37 -27.42 36.81
CA LEU A 12 7.79 -26.02 36.67
C LEU A 12 8.48 -25.76 35.32
N LEU A 13 9.29 -26.70 34.81
CA LEU A 13 9.93 -26.56 33.50
C LEU A 13 8.90 -26.60 32.35
N ALA A 14 7.86 -27.42 32.45
CA ALA A 14 6.79 -27.48 31.44
C ALA A 14 5.90 -26.21 31.44
N VAL A 15 5.64 -25.61 32.60
CA VAL A 15 4.92 -24.34 32.72
C VAL A 15 5.78 -23.15 32.25
N ILE A 16 7.09 -23.18 32.50
CA ILE A 16 8.02 -22.16 31.98
C ILE A 16 8.17 -22.31 30.45
N LEU A 17 8.27 -23.53 29.90
CA LEU A 17 8.32 -23.72 28.45
C LEU A 17 7.01 -23.34 27.74
N SER A 18 5.85 -23.44 28.39
CA SER A 18 4.57 -23.01 27.82
C SER A 18 4.29 -21.52 28.01
N ALA A 19 4.85 -20.87 29.04
CA ALA A 19 4.78 -19.41 29.22
C ALA A 19 5.72 -18.63 28.27
N PHE A 20 6.67 -19.30 27.61
CA PHE A 20 7.52 -18.73 26.55
C PHE A 20 7.10 -19.16 25.13
N LEU A 21 5.97 -19.85 24.98
CA LEU A 21 5.25 -19.92 23.71
C LEU A 21 4.37 -18.68 23.57
N ALA A 22 4.98 -17.49 23.62
CA ALA A 22 4.43 -16.42 22.79
C ALA A 22 4.44 -17.00 21.37
N PRO A 23 3.36 -16.85 20.57
CA PRO A 23 3.46 -17.09 19.16
C PRO A 23 4.61 -16.21 18.68
N CYS A 24 5.78 -16.81 18.45
CA CYS A 24 6.81 -16.19 17.66
C CYS A 24 6.19 -16.14 16.27
N HIS A 25 5.46 -15.06 15.99
CA HIS A 25 5.07 -14.69 14.65
C HIS A 25 6.37 -14.38 13.92
N ALA A 26 7.06 -15.43 13.50
CA ALA A 26 8.10 -15.38 12.50
C ALA A 26 7.43 -15.10 11.14
N HIS A 27 6.73 -13.98 11.03
CA HIS A 27 6.20 -13.48 9.78
C HIS A 27 7.01 -12.26 9.39
N SER A 28 8.10 -12.54 8.69
CA SER A 28 8.77 -11.53 7.90
C SER A 28 7.74 -11.00 6.90
N GLY A 29 7.38 -9.70 6.95
CA GLY A 29 6.44 -9.11 5.99
C GLY A 29 5.38 -8.16 6.57
N LYS A 30 5.01 -8.31 7.85
CA LYS A 30 4.01 -7.44 8.47
C LYS A 30 4.45 -5.97 8.51
N ALA A 31 3.50 -5.07 8.31
CA ALA A 31 3.74 -3.63 8.38
C ALA A 31 4.29 -3.23 9.75
N ARG A 32 5.19 -2.24 9.76
CA ARG A 32 5.69 -1.62 10.99
C ARG A 32 4.68 -0.61 11.55
N PHE A 33 3.90 0.01 10.65
CA PHE A 33 2.92 1.04 10.99
C PHE A 33 1.56 0.68 10.39
N HIS A 34 0.56 0.57 11.24
CA HIS A 34 -0.85 0.46 10.86
C HIS A 34 -1.42 1.87 10.92
N ALA A 35 -1.77 2.46 9.78
CA ALA A 35 -1.99 3.90 9.68
C ALA A 35 -3.38 4.26 9.14
N VAL A 36 -4.01 5.22 9.81
CA VAL A 36 -5.10 6.02 9.24
C VAL A 36 -4.51 7.36 8.82
N VAL A 37 -4.76 7.77 7.58
CA VAL A 37 -4.22 9.02 7.03
C VAL A 37 -5.37 10.01 6.83
N ASP A 38 -5.31 11.16 7.47
CA ASP A 38 -6.27 12.26 7.32
C ASP A 38 -5.65 13.40 6.50
N THR A 39 -6.28 13.77 5.40
CA THR A 39 -5.73 14.72 4.40
C THR A 39 -6.72 15.83 4.06
N ASP A 40 -6.22 17.03 3.75
CA ASP A 40 -7.07 18.14 3.26
C ASP A 40 -7.01 18.34 1.74
N GLY A 41 -6.22 17.50 1.05
CA GLY A 41 -6.15 17.40 -0.40
C GLY A 41 -5.22 18.40 -1.09
N ALA A 42 -4.16 18.87 -0.42
CA ALA A 42 -3.11 19.68 -1.03
C ALA A 42 -2.07 18.84 -1.81
N ALA A 43 -1.13 19.50 -2.47
CA ALA A 43 -0.16 18.82 -3.34
C ALA A 43 0.89 18.02 -2.55
N ASP A 44 1.19 18.46 -1.34
CA ASP A 44 2.05 17.83 -0.35
C ASP A 44 1.39 16.63 0.32
N ASP A 45 0.08 16.64 0.56
CA ASP A 45 -0.65 15.43 0.98
C ASP A 45 -0.54 14.33 -0.07
N LEU A 46 -0.68 14.67 -1.37
CA LEU A 46 -0.54 13.69 -2.47
C LEU A 46 0.82 13.01 -2.40
N ARG A 47 1.90 13.78 -2.20
CA ARG A 47 3.25 13.22 -2.11
C ARG A 47 3.38 12.31 -0.89
N THR A 48 2.90 12.76 0.26
CA THR A 48 2.94 12.00 1.51
C THR A 48 2.16 10.71 1.41
N LEU A 49 0.93 10.75 0.88
CA LEU A 49 0.12 9.56 0.66
C LEU A 49 0.78 8.59 -0.34
N CYS A 50 1.38 9.10 -1.42
CA CYS A 50 2.18 8.28 -2.34
C CYS A 50 3.39 7.61 -1.66
N MET A 51 4.07 8.32 -0.75
CA MET A 51 5.18 7.78 0.03
C MET A 51 4.73 6.66 0.98
N LEU A 52 3.60 6.83 1.65
CA LEU A 52 3.04 5.85 2.58
C LEU A 52 2.53 4.61 1.83
N LEU A 53 1.75 4.79 0.76
CA LEU A 53 1.23 3.68 -0.06
C LEU A 53 2.37 2.87 -0.71
N GLY A 54 3.45 3.55 -1.11
CA GLY A 54 4.60 2.91 -1.75
C GLY A 54 5.54 2.17 -0.80
N ASN A 55 5.41 2.36 0.51
CA ASN A 55 6.30 1.76 1.50
C ASN A 55 5.59 0.64 2.26
N ARG A 56 6.03 -0.62 2.03
CA ARG A 56 5.47 -1.82 2.66
C ARG A 56 5.67 -1.93 4.17
N GLU A 57 6.41 -0.99 4.78
CA GLU A 57 6.41 -0.85 6.24
C GLU A 57 5.17 -0.11 6.77
N VAL A 58 4.32 0.43 5.89
CA VAL A 58 3.03 1.04 6.24
C VAL A 58 1.89 0.23 5.64
N GLU A 59 0.92 -0.11 6.47
CA GLU A 59 -0.40 -0.55 6.04
C GLU A 59 -1.35 0.65 6.17
N VAL A 60 -1.82 1.18 5.04
CA VAL A 60 -2.80 2.28 5.03
C VAL A 60 -4.19 1.66 5.17
N LEU A 61 -4.73 1.72 6.38
CA LEU A 61 -6.01 1.10 6.76
C LEU A 61 -7.20 1.86 6.19
N ALA A 62 -7.12 3.18 6.21
CA ALA A 62 -8.14 4.10 5.72
C ALA A 62 -7.52 5.46 5.40
N VAL A 63 -8.15 6.18 4.46
CA VAL A 63 -7.86 7.59 4.20
C VAL A 63 -9.10 8.42 4.48
N THR A 64 -8.99 9.40 5.36
CA THR A 64 -10.08 10.35 5.64
C THR A 64 -9.74 11.74 5.16
N THR A 65 -10.76 12.56 4.93
CA THR A 65 -10.55 13.92 4.46
C THR A 65 -11.12 14.97 5.39
N SER A 66 -10.31 15.98 5.72
CA SER A 66 -10.69 17.13 6.54
C SER A 66 -10.78 18.40 5.68
N GLU A 67 -11.38 19.46 6.22
CA GLU A 67 -11.43 20.74 5.52
C GLU A 67 -10.06 21.44 5.63
N GLY A 68 -9.60 22.05 4.55
CA GLY A 68 -8.34 22.79 4.50
C GLY A 68 -8.06 23.29 3.08
N ALA A 69 -7.06 22.73 2.40
CA ALA A 69 -6.76 23.01 1.01
C ALA A 69 -7.97 22.77 0.10
N LEU A 70 -8.82 21.78 0.40
CA LEU A 70 -10.10 21.54 -0.26
C LEU A 70 -11.24 21.38 0.77
N LEU A 71 -12.47 21.29 0.27
CA LEU A 71 -13.60 20.80 1.08
C LEU A 71 -13.49 19.27 1.22
N PRO A 72 -13.93 18.68 2.36
CA PRO A 72 -13.77 17.25 2.63
C PRO A 72 -14.27 16.34 1.49
N ASP A 73 -15.49 16.56 0.98
CA ASP A 73 -16.04 15.76 -0.12
C ASP A 73 -15.21 15.87 -1.41
N SER A 74 -14.71 17.08 -1.71
CA SER A 74 -13.86 17.31 -2.88
C SER A 74 -12.49 16.65 -2.74
N ALA A 75 -11.91 16.64 -1.53
CA ALA A 75 -10.70 15.90 -1.23
C ALA A 75 -10.94 14.39 -1.32
N ALA A 76 -12.07 13.88 -0.83
CA ALA A 76 -12.39 12.45 -0.86
C ALA A 76 -12.49 11.91 -2.30
N VAL A 77 -13.10 12.67 -3.21
CA VAL A 77 -13.11 12.35 -4.66
C VAL A 77 -11.68 12.22 -5.21
N ARG A 78 -10.78 13.14 -4.83
CA ARG A 78 -9.38 13.11 -5.30
C ARG A 78 -8.59 11.96 -4.72
N VAL A 79 -8.74 11.68 -3.42
CA VAL A 79 -8.14 10.53 -2.75
C VAL A 79 -8.59 9.24 -3.42
N ARG A 80 -9.90 9.07 -3.66
CA ARG A 80 -10.46 7.90 -4.36
C ARG A 80 -9.88 7.76 -5.77
N ALA A 81 -9.86 8.85 -6.54
CA ALA A 81 -9.28 8.86 -7.88
C ALA A 81 -7.79 8.51 -7.90
N LEU A 82 -7.02 8.96 -6.91
CA LEU A 82 -5.61 8.61 -6.74
C LEU A 82 -5.44 7.12 -6.45
N LEU A 83 -6.19 6.59 -5.47
CA LEU A 83 -6.15 5.18 -5.10
C LEU A 83 -6.57 4.28 -6.27
N ASP A 84 -7.61 4.67 -7.03
CA ASP A 84 -8.06 3.95 -8.23
C ASP A 84 -6.99 3.93 -9.33
N SER A 85 -6.24 5.02 -9.48
CA SER A 85 -5.13 5.07 -10.45
C SER A 85 -3.97 4.11 -10.12
N PHE A 86 -3.93 3.63 -8.87
CA PHE A 86 -3.00 2.60 -8.41
C PHE A 86 -3.65 1.22 -8.23
N TYR A 87 -4.93 1.07 -8.58
CA TYR A 87 -5.71 -0.14 -8.37
C TYR A 87 -5.80 -0.57 -6.89
N HIS A 88 -5.89 0.42 -5.98
CA HIS A 88 -6.08 0.25 -4.54
C HIS A 88 -7.55 0.46 -4.16
N GLU A 89 -8.48 -0.20 -4.86
CA GLU A 89 -9.92 0.00 -4.67
C GLU A 89 -10.42 -0.46 -3.28
N GLY A 90 -9.67 -1.32 -2.59
CA GLY A 90 -9.99 -1.83 -1.25
C GLY A 90 -9.65 -0.90 -0.09
N VAL A 91 -8.81 0.11 -0.31
CA VAL A 91 -8.49 1.12 0.72
C VAL A 91 -9.70 2.05 0.87
N PRO A 92 -10.36 2.07 2.04
CA PRO A 92 -11.57 2.85 2.25
C PRO A 92 -11.28 4.35 2.36
N VAL A 93 -12.21 5.16 1.87
CA VAL A 93 -12.13 6.62 1.89
C VAL A 93 -13.35 7.20 2.61
N GLY A 94 -13.13 8.06 3.60
CA GLY A 94 -14.20 8.72 4.35
C GLY A 94 -14.13 10.24 4.26
N ALA A 95 -15.27 10.90 4.14
CA ALA A 95 -15.33 12.36 4.08
C ALA A 95 -15.73 12.96 5.43
N GLY A 96 -14.95 13.91 5.91
CA GLY A 96 -15.23 14.68 7.12
C GLY A 96 -16.35 15.69 6.93
N ARG A 97 -16.70 16.39 8.01
CA ARG A 97 -17.63 17.52 7.93
C ARG A 97 -16.90 18.81 7.57
N ALA A 98 -17.58 19.70 6.86
CA ALA A 98 -17.13 21.08 6.73
C ALA A 98 -17.28 21.81 8.08
N VAL A 99 -16.27 22.59 8.44
CA VAL A 99 -16.24 23.55 9.55
C VAL A 99 -16.56 24.97 9.07
N ASN A 100 -16.67 25.18 7.75
CA ASN A 100 -16.87 26.47 7.10
C ASN A 100 -15.74 27.46 7.38
N ALA A 101 -14.50 26.97 7.35
CA ALA A 101 -13.34 27.82 7.53
C ALA A 101 -13.16 28.75 6.31
N PRO A 102 -12.62 29.97 6.52
CA PRO A 102 -12.25 30.84 5.40
C PRO A 102 -11.34 30.09 4.43
N ALA A 103 -11.65 30.18 3.14
CA ALA A 103 -10.86 29.51 2.12
C ALA A 103 -9.42 30.06 2.09
N PRO A 104 -8.38 29.20 2.20
CA PRO A 104 -7.03 29.66 2.02
C PRO A 104 -6.81 30.08 0.55
N ALA A 105 -5.86 30.99 0.34
CA ALA A 105 -5.61 31.58 -0.98
C ALA A 105 -5.24 30.54 -2.06
N TRP A 106 -4.69 29.40 -1.65
CA TRP A 106 -4.30 28.31 -2.55
C TRP A 106 -5.43 27.30 -2.85
N ARG A 107 -6.61 27.37 -2.21
CA ARG A 107 -7.70 26.39 -2.42
C ARG A 107 -8.10 26.25 -3.89
N ALA A 108 -8.22 27.38 -4.60
CA ALA A 108 -8.52 27.35 -6.03
C ALA A 108 -7.44 26.64 -6.85
N HIS A 109 -6.17 26.81 -6.48
CA HIS A 109 -5.05 26.13 -7.12
C HIS A 109 -5.06 24.62 -6.83
N SER A 110 -5.23 24.22 -5.56
CA SER A 110 -5.37 22.81 -5.15
C SER A 110 -6.51 22.12 -5.88
N GLY A 111 -7.61 22.85 -6.11
CA GLY A 111 -8.76 22.37 -6.88
C GLY A 111 -8.47 22.02 -8.35
N THR A 112 -7.31 22.41 -8.88
CA THR A 112 -6.90 22.08 -10.25
C THR A 112 -5.77 21.05 -10.33
N VAL A 113 -5.24 20.59 -9.19
CA VAL A 113 -4.18 19.58 -9.15
C VAL A 113 -4.76 18.20 -9.47
N ASP A 114 -4.20 17.53 -10.48
CA ASP A 114 -4.65 16.22 -10.91
C ASP A 114 -4.12 15.09 -10.00
N TRP A 115 -5.04 14.54 -9.20
CA TRP A 115 -4.82 13.35 -8.37
C TRP A 115 -5.16 12.05 -9.11
N GLY A 116 -5.97 12.09 -10.16
CA GLY A 116 -6.48 10.94 -10.89
C GLY A 116 -7.81 11.28 -11.59
N ASP A 117 -8.39 10.31 -12.28
CA ASP A 117 -9.67 10.50 -12.95
C ASP A 117 -10.83 10.60 -11.94
N ALA A 118 -11.25 11.83 -11.64
CA ALA A 118 -12.37 12.08 -10.71
C ALA A 118 -13.72 11.52 -11.21
N ALA A 119 -13.87 11.24 -12.51
CA ALA A 119 -15.10 10.68 -13.06
C ALA A 119 -15.31 9.23 -12.61
N THR A 120 -14.23 8.45 -12.40
CA THR A 120 -14.35 7.08 -11.88
C THR A 120 -14.74 7.06 -10.41
N ALA A 121 -14.32 8.07 -9.65
CA ALA A 121 -14.54 8.20 -8.22
C ALA A 121 -15.97 8.61 -7.79
N THR A 122 -16.83 9.06 -8.73
CA THR A 122 -18.18 9.58 -8.43
C THR A 122 -19.31 8.58 -8.70
N SER A 123 -18.98 7.31 -8.94
CA SER A 123 -19.92 6.30 -9.46
C SER A 123 -20.82 5.58 -8.42
N GLY A 124 -20.96 6.09 -7.19
CA GLY A 124 -21.65 5.39 -6.10
C GLY A 124 -22.46 6.25 -5.11
N ALA A 125 -22.88 5.62 -4.00
CA ALA A 125 -23.34 6.33 -2.82
C ALA A 125 -22.21 7.24 -2.30
N GLY A 126 -22.54 8.38 -1.68
CA GLY A 126 -21.54 9.29 -1.13
C GLY A 126 -20.56 8.61 -0.17
N PHE A 127 -19.43 9.26 0.11
CA PHE A 127 -18.43 8.71 1.03
C PHE A 127 -19.02 8.54 2.44
N PRO A 128 -18.64 7.47 3.17
CA PRO A 128 -18.98 7.35 4.58
C PRO A 128 -18.41 8.53 5.38
N ALA A 129 -19.04 8.85 6.51
CA ALA A 129 -18.52 9.86 7.41
C ALA A 129 -17.13 9.45 7.92
N ALA A 130 -16.15 10.36 7.85
CA ALA A 130 -14.77 10.10 8.29
C ALA A 130 -14.71 9.63 9.74
N SER A 131 -15.51 10.21 10.65
CA SER A 131 -15.54 9.80 12.05
C SER A 131 -16.01 8.34 12.23
N ALA A 132 -17.02 7.92 11.48
CA ALA A 132 -17.51 6.55 11.51
C ALA A 132 -16.45 5.58 10.98
N LEU A 133 -15.83 5.91 9.84
CA LEU A 133 -14.77 5.08 9.25
C LEU A 133 -13.55 4.96 10.18
N ILE A 134 -13.13 6.06 10.83
CA ILE A 134 -12.03 6.03 11.80
C ILE A 134 -12.40 5.13 12.98
N ALA A 135 -13.61 5.28 13.55
CA ALA A 135 -14.05 4.49 14.69
C ALA A 135 -14.12 2.98 14.36
N GLU A 136 -14.67 2.63 13.20
CA GLU A 136 -14.71 1.26 12.68
C GLU A 136 -13.28 0.70 12.52
N THR A 137 -12.42 1.43 11.82
CA THR A 137 -11.02 1.03 11.59
C THR A 137 -10.25 0.81 12.90
N LEU A 138 -10.40 1.70 13.90
CA LEU A 138 -9.75 1.56 15.20
C LEU A 138 -10.29 0.37 16.02
N GLY A 139 -11.56 0.02 15.83
CA GLY A 139 -12.23 -1.07 16.53
C GLY A 139 -11.91 -2.45 15.95
N GLU A 140 -11.70 -2.53 14.63
CA GLU A 140 -11.41 -3.78 13.92
C GLU A 140 -9.91 -4.09 13.84
N GLU A 141 -9.04 -3.08 13.90
CA GLU A 141 -7.61 -3.31 13.91
C GLU A 141 -7.17 -4.02 15.19
N GLU A 142 -6.37 -5.08 15.10
CA GLU A 142 -5.83 -5.76 16.29
C GLU A 142 -4.71 -4.94 16.95
N GLU A 143 -3.83 -4.38 16.12
CA GLU A 143 -2.70 -3.54 16.52
C GLU A 143 -3.12 -2.10 16.79
N LYS A 144 -2.29 -1.36 17.54
CA LYS A 144 -2.52 0.08 17.73
C LYS A 144 -2.21 0.85 16.45
N VAL A 145 -3.06 1.83 16.16
CA VAL A 145 -2.99 2.64 14.94
C VAL A 145 -2.15 3.90 15.14
N VAL A 146 -1.31 4.22 14.17
CA VAL A 146 -0.67 5.54 14.03
C VAL A 146 -1.63 6.43 13.25
N PHE A 147 -2.15 7.48 13.89
CA PHE A 147 -3.00 8.44 13.20
C PHE A 147 -2.14 9.53 12.57
N ILE A 148 -2.12 9.59 11.24
CA ILE A 148 -1.34 10.55 10.47
C ILE A 148 -2.28 11.67 10.02
N ALA A 149 -2.14 12.86 10.60
CA ALA A 149 -2.94 14.02 10.24
C ALA A 149 -2.12 15.00 9.41
N LEU A 150 -2.54 15.21 8.17
CA LEU A 150 -1.96 16.15 7.22
C LEU A 150 -2.81 17.42 7.12
N GLY A 151 -4.11 17.33 7.45
CA GLY A 151 -5.03 18.46 7.53
C GLY A 151 -5.43 18.86 8.96
N ALA A 152 -6.63 19.44 9.09
CA ALA A 152 -7.19 19.83 10.38
C ALA A 152 -7.66 18.61 11.20
N LEU A 153 -7.53 18.69 12.53
CA LEU A 153 -7.84 17.57 13.45
C LEU A 153 -9.35 17.34 13.69
N THR A 154 -10.23 17.94 12.88
CA THR A 154 -11.70 17.88 13.03
C THR A 154 -12.23 16.45 13.10
N ASN A 155 -11.78 15.58 12.20
CA ASN A 155 -12.28 14.20 12.11
C ASN A 155 -11.92 13.39 13.36
N LEU A 156 -10.67 13.48 13.81
CA LEU A 156 -10.23 12.79 15.03
C LEU A 156 -10.87 13.40 16.29
N TYR A 157 -11.06 14.72 16.32
CA TYR A 157 -11.82 15.37 17.39
C TYR A 157 -13.24 14.80 17.50
N ASP A 158 -13.96 14.67 16.39
CA ASP A 158 -15.32 14.14 16.40
C ASP A 158 -15.35 12.71 16.97
N VAL A 159 -14.39 11.85 16.59
CA VAL A 159 -14.23 10.49 17.15
C VAL A 159 -13.95 10.49 18.64
N LEU A 160 -12.94 11.25 19.09
CA LEU A 160 -12.52 11.28 20.50
C LEU A 160 -13.52 12.01 21.41
N ARG A 161 -14.36 12.87 20.85
CA ARG A 161 -15.45 13.53 21.58
C ARG A 161 -16.62 12.58 21.79
N GLU A 162 -16.95 11.77 20.79
CA GLU A 162 -18.02 10.78 20.88
C GLU A 162 -17.61 9.58 21.75
N ASN A 163 -16.40 9.06 21.54
CA ASN A 163 -15.85 7.95 22.32
C ASN A 163 -14.36 8.20 22.68
N PRO A 164 -14.09 8.78 23.86
CA PRO A 164 -12.73 8.99 24.33
C PRO A 164 -11.88 7.72 24.43
N ALA A 165 -12.50 6.56 24.67
CA ALA A 165 -11.79 5.27 24.75
C ALA A 165 -11.19 4.83 23.41
N SER A 166 -11.64 5.39 22.28
CA SER A 166 -10.97 5.20 20.98
C SER A 166 -9.51 5.66 21.00
N GLY A 167 -9.16 6.59 21.88
CA GLY A 167 -7.77 7.02 22.09
C GLY A 167 -6.84 5.89 22.52
N ASP A 168 -7.34 4.87 23.24
CA ASP A 168 -6.53 3.73 23.69
C ASP A 168 -6.06 2.83 22.53
N ARG A 169 -6.80 2.86 21.40
CA ARG A 169 -6.47 2.15 20.14
C ARG A 169 -5.44 2.90 19.29
N ILE A 170 -5.12 4.15 19.62
CA ILE A 170 -4.15 4.97 18.91
C ILE A 170 -2.79 4.85 19.60
N ASP A 171 -1.74 4.45 18.86
CA ASP A 171 -0.36 4.44 19.37
C ASP A 171 0.13 5.88 19.58
N ARG A 172 0.00 6.68 18.52
CA ARG A 172 0.31 8.11 18.52
C ARG A 172 -0.38 8.82 17.37
N ILE A 173 -0.51 10.13 17.50
CA ILE A 173 -0.91 11.05 16.45
C ILE A 173 0.35 11.74 15.94
N VAL A 174 0.58 11.72 14.62
CA VAL A 174 1.62 12.53 13.98
C VAL A 174 0.91 13.54 13.11
N TRP A 175 0.97 14.80 13.50
CA TRP A 175 0.22 15.88 12.89
C TRP A 175 1.16 16.92 12.27
N TYR A 176 0.98 17.23 10.99
CA TYR A 176 1.63 18.38 10.39
C TYR A 176 0.92 19.67 10.77
N ASN A 177 1.67 20.65 11.27
CA ASN A 177 1.21 22.02 11.39
C ASN A 177 2.37 22.99 11.17
N SER A 178 2.11 24.18 10.62
CA SER A 178 3.17 25.13 10.24
C SER A 178 4.06 25.54 11.42
N ARG A 179 3.51 25.60 12.63
CA ARG A 179 4.27 25.89 13.86
C ARG A 179 3.67 25.18 15.07
N ALA A 180 4.54 24.57 15.87
CA ALA A 180 4.13 23.92 17.12
C ALA A 180 4.04 24.88 18.33
N GLU A 181 4.87 25.92 18.40
CA GLU A 181 4.84 26.90 19.50
C GLU A 181 5.18 28.35 19.09
N PRO A 182 4.27 29.33 19.34
CA PRO A 182 2.84 29.11 19.58
C PRO A 182 2.21 28.36 18.40
N LEU A 183 1.12 27.63 18.65
CA LEU A 183 0.37 26.96 17.59
C LEU A 183 -0.17 28.00 16.59
N SER A 184 0.24 27.87 15.34
CA SER A 184 -0.22 28.68 14.22
C SER A 184 -0.03 27.92 12.92
N GLY A 185 -0.81 28.24 11.89
CA GLY A 185 -0.78 27.52 10.61
C GLY A 185 -2.18 27.15 10.14
N ALA A 186 -2.29 26.88 8.84
CA ALA A 186 -3.58 26.67 8.19
C ALA A 186 -4.39 25.51 8.82
N ASN A 187 -3.74 24.39 9.13
CA ASN A 187 -4.39 23.22 9.74
C ASN A 187 -4.97 23.55 11.12
N PHE A 188 -4.20 24.24 11.96
CA PHE A 188 -4.67 24.70 13.27
C PHE A 188 -5.78 25.75 13.16
N GLU A 189 -5.66 26.70 12.24
CA GLU A 189 -6.61 27.81 12.08
C GLU A 189 -7.95 27.34 11.49
N THR A 190 -7.94 26.28 10.68
CA THR A 190 -9.15 25.69 10.10
C THR A 190 -10.08 25.15 11.20
N ASP A 191 -9.55 24.47 12.21
CA ASP A 191 -10.33 24.05 13.38
C ASP A 191 -9.50 24.04 14.67
N SER A 192 -9.31 25.24 15.22
CA SER A 192 -8.51 25.42 16.44
C SER A 192 -9.15 24.81 17.69
N VAL A 193 -10.48 24.60 17.68
CA VAL A 193 -11.21 23.96 18.78
C VAL A 193 -10.89 22.46 18.79
N ALA A 194 -10.99 21.80 17.64
CA ALA A 194 -10.62 20.40 17.48
C ALA A 194 -9.15 20.16 17.86
N ALA A 195 -8.24 20.99 17.34
CA ALA A 195 -6.82 20.85 17.62
C ALA A 195 -6.51 20.96 19.12
N ARG A 196 -7.08 21.96 19.83
CA ARG A 196 -6.87 22.10 21.28
C ARG A 196 -7.43 20.92 22.06
N TYR A 197 -8.58 20.37 21.65
CA TYR A 197 -9.17 19.21 22.31
C TYR A 197 -8.29 17.97 22.12
N VAL A 198 -7.87 17.67 20.88
CA VAL A 198 -7.03 16.50 20.58
C VAL A 198 -5.69 16.57 21.31
N LEU A 199 -5.05 17.73 21.34
CA LEU A 199 -3.80 17.93 22.10
C LEU A 199 -3.97 17.75 23.62
N ALA A 200 -5.19 17.92 24.14
CA ALA A 200 -5.53 17.69 25.54
C ALA A 200 -6.12 16.30 25.82
N SER A 201 -6.26 15.44 24.81
CA SER A 201 -6.94 14.13 24.92
C SER A 201 -6.18 13.08 25.73
N GLY A 202 -4.89 13.30 25.98
CA GLY A 202 -4.00 12.32 26.61
C GLY A 202 -3.38 11.32 25.63
N VAL A 203 -3.82 11.29 24.36
CA VAL A 203 -3.15 10.52 23.30
C VAL A 203 -1.80 11.17 22.98
N PRO A 204 -0.70 10.41 22.81
CA PRO A 204 0.58 10.98 22.41
C PRO A 204 0.49 11.70 21.06
N VAL A 205 0.89 12.97 21.00
CA VAL A 205 0.91 13.77 19.77
C VAL A 205 2.31 14.28 19.46
N THR A 206 2.77 14.02 18.24
CA THR A 206 3.92 14.73 17.66
C THR A 206 3.42 15.75 16.66
N VAL A 207 3.64 17.02 16.93
CA VAL A 207 3.42 18.12 15.99
C VAL A 207 4.69 18.32 15.17
N VAL A 208 4.65 17.92 13.90
CA VAL A 208 5.75 18.08 12.94
C VAL A 208 5.57 19.43 12.24
N SER A 209 6.63 20.24 12.21
CA SER A 209 6.64 21.55 11.59
C SER A 209 7.86 21.72 10.68
N ALA A 210 7.71 22.52 9.63
CA ALA A 210 8.84 22.95 8.83
C ALA A 210 9.70 23.94 9.63
N ASN A 211 11.02 23.84 9.51
CA ASN A 211 11.95 24.78 10.11
C ASN A 211 12.36 25.83 9.07
N PRO A 212 11.97 27.11 9.20
CA PRO A 212 12.30 28.15 8.22
C PRO A 212 13.80 28.39 8.04
N ALA A 213 14.64 27.98 9.00
CA ALA A 213 16.10 28.10 8.90
C ALA A 213 16.73 27.02 8.00
N CYS A 214 16.02 25.91 7.76
CA CYS A 214 16.47 24.81 6.91
C CYS A 214 15.29 24.23 6.08
N PRO A 215 14.71 25.02 5.16
CA PRO A 215 13.59 24.57 4.35
C PRO A 215 14.01 23.44 3.40
N VAL A 216 13.09 22.50 3.18
CA VAL A 216 13.25 21.43 2.20
C VAL A 216 12.46 21.81 0.95
N VAL A 217 13.12 22.49 0.01
CA VAL A 217 12.45 23.02 -1.18
C VAL A 217 12.23 21.94 -2.23
N VAL A 218 11.01 21.88 -2.79
CA VAL A 218 10.67 20.98 -3.91
C VAL A 218 11.16 21.56 -5.22
N THR A 219 12.38 21.18 -5.59
CA THR A 219 13.05 21.64 -6.81
C THR A 219 12.83 20.69 -7.99
N PRO A 220 13.05 21.13 -9.25
CA PRO A 220 13.07 20.23 -10.40
C PRO A 220 14.00 19.02 -10.22
N ALA A 221 15.18 19.23 -9.62
CA ALA A 221 16.13 18.15 -9.37
C ALA A 221 15.62 17.12 -8.34
N LEU A 222 14.86 17.56 -7.33
CA LEU A 222 14.19 16.63 -6.41
C LEU A 222 13.10 15.83 -7.14
N ILE A 223 12.30 16.49 -7.99
CA ILE A 223 11.30 15.80 -8.82
C ILE A 223 11.94 14.80 -9.79
N ASP A 224 13.11 15.12 -10.36
CA ASP A 224 13.88 14.18 -11.20
C ASP A 224 14.38 12.98 -10.39
N SER A 225 14.84 13.21 -9.15
CA SER A 225 15.26 12.14 -8.24
C SER A 225 14.09 11.24 -7.82
N VAL A 226 12.90 11.83 -7.61
CA VAL A 226 11.66 11.09 -7.39
C VAL A 226 11.33 10.26 -8.63
N ALA A 227 11.34 10.85 -9.83
CA ALA A 227 11.01 10.15 -11.07
C ALA A 227 11.92 8.94 -11.38
N ALA A 228 13.15 8.93 -10.83
CA ALA A 228 14.09 7.82 -10.95
C ALA A 228 13.74 6.62 -10.06
N VAL A 229 12.82 6.75 -9.10
CA VAL A 229 12.32 5.62 -8.30
C VAL A 229 11.36 4.78 -9.16
N PRO A 230 11.62 3.48 -9.39
CA PRO A 230 10.93 2.69 -10.41
C PRO A 230 9.58 2.12 -9.93
N ASN A 231 8.69 2.97 -9.43
CA ASN A 231 7.35 2.57 -8.99
C ASN A 231 6.25 3.55 -9.46
N VAL A 232 5.00 3.14 -9.33
CA VAL A 232 3.82 3.91 -9.80
C VAL A 232 3.65 5.21 -9.01
N TYR A 233 3.92 5.20 -7.71
CA TYR A 233 3.75 6.33 -6.81
C TYR A 233 4.70 7.48 -7.17
N ALA A 234 5.96 7.16 -7.43
CA ALA A 234 6.97 8.11 -7.86
C ALA A 234 6.67 8.71 -9.24
N ARG A 235 6.19 7.89 -10.18
CA ARG A 235 5.72 8.38 -11.47
C ARG A 235 4.55 9.35 -11.32
N LYS A 236 3.60 9.06 -10.41
CA LYS A 236 2.46 9.95 -10.15
C LYS A 236 2.91 11.29 -9.58
N ILE A 237 3.76 11.30 -8.55
CA ILE A 237 4.33 12.53 -8.00
C ILE A 237 5.00 13.34 -9.11
N ALA A 238 5.90 12.72 -9.88
CA ALA A 238 6.63 13.40 -10.93
C ALA A 238 5.71 13.95 -12.04
N ALA A 239 4.71 13.17 -12.47
CA ALA A 239 3.76 13.60 -13.49
C ALA A 239 2.96 14.83 -13.01
N THR A 240 2.37 14.76 -11.81
CA THR A 240 1.55 15.84 -11.26
C THR A 240 2.37 17.11 -10.97
N HIS A 241 3.64 16.99 -10.58
CA HIS A 241 4.52 18.14 -10.30
C HIS A 241 5.19 18.72 -11.55
N ARG A 242 5.16 18.01 -12.69
CA ARG A 242 5.68 18.49 -13.99
C ARG A 242 4.60 19.09 -14.88
N THR A 243 3.33 19.06 -14.47
CA THR A 243 2.22 19.70 -15.19
C THR A 243 1.69 20.91 -14.45
N PRO A 244 1.04 21.87 -15.16
CA PRO A 244 0.29 22.92 -14.50
C PRO A 244 -0.81 22.30 -13.59
N PRO A 245 -1.03 22.89 -12.42
CA PRO A 245 -0.52 24.21 -12.04
C PRO A 245 0.80 24.16 -11.25
N LEU A 246 1.27 22.97 -10.82
CA LEU A 246 2.43 22.79 -9.93
C LEU A 246 3.77 23.02 -10.63
N ALA A 247 3.89 22.71 -11.93
CA ALA A 247 5.15 22.88 -12.67
C ALA A 247 5.74 24.29 -12.54
N LYS A 248 4.86 25.30 -12.55
CA LYS A 248 5.26 26.70 -12.35
C LYS A 248 5.83 26.92 -10.94
N LEU A 249 5.13 26.44 -9.91
CA LEU A 249 5.56 26.60 -8.51
C LEU A 249 6.86 25.85 -8.20
N VAL A 250 7.06 24.68 -8.80
CA VAL A 250 8.33 23.93 -8.73
C VAL A 250 9.46 24.72 -9.40
N GLY A 251 9.21 25.28 -10.58
CA GLY A 251 10.20 26.11 -11.30
C GLY A 251 10.57 27.39 -10.54
N GLU A 252 9.59 28.02 -9.90
CA GLU A 252 9.75 29.21 -9.06
C GLU A 252 10.30 28.89 -7.65
N ARG A 253 10.49 27.61 -7.30
CA ARG A 253 10.95 27.15 -5.98
C ARG A 253 10.04 27.62 -4.84
N HIS A 254 8.74 27.67 -5.11
CA HIS A 254 7.71 28.11 -4.16
C HIS A 254 7.13 26.98 -3.31
N LEU A 255 7.34 25.72 -3.71
CA LEU A 255 6.89 24.55 -2.95
C LEU A 255 7.98 24.06 -2.01
N GLU A 256 7.58 23.67 -0.80
CA GLU A 256 8.43 22.98 0.17
C GLU A 256 7.82 21.61 0.53
N ALA A 257 8.64 20.75 1.13
CA ALA A 257 8.19 19.57 1.80
C ALA A 257 7.60 20.00 3.16
N TRP A 258 6.28 19.90 3.26
CA TRP A 258 5.50 20.23 4.44
C TRP A 258 5.00 18.91 5.04
N ASP A 259 3.87 18.40 4.55
CA ASP A 259 3.33 17.10 4.97
C ASP A 259 4.31 15.94 4.76
N ASP A 260 5.19 16.04 3.75
CA ASP A 260 6.19 15.00 3.51
C ASP A 260 7.08 14.78 4.73
N LEU A 261 7.29 15.82 5.56
CA LEU A 261 8.07 15.74 6.79
C LEU A 261 7.43 14.82 7.83
N VAL A 262 6.12 14.60 7.80
CA VAL A 262 5.46 13.61 8.66
C VAL A 262 5.93 12.20 8.29
N ALA A 263 5.97 11.88 7.00
CA ALA A 263 6.53 10.61 6.56
C ALA A 263 8.03 10.53 6.87
N VAL A 264 8.81 11.60 6.65
CA VAL A 264 10.24 11.60 7.02
C VAL A 264 10.44 11.37 8.52
N TYR A 265 9.63 11.98 9.38
CA TYR A 265 9.69 11.77 10.83
C TYR A 265 9.37 10.32 11.23
N LEU A 266 8.37 9.69 10.60
CA LEU A 266 8.02 8.30 10.90
C LEU A 266 9.19 7.34 10.64
N PHE A 267 9.94 7.58 9.56
CA PHE A 267 11.00 6.68 9.10
C PHE A 267 12.41 7.06 9.54
N ALA A 268 12.67 8.35 9.77
CA ALA A 268 13.96 8.91 10.14
C ALA A 268 13.80 9.97 11.25
N PRO A 269 13.26 9.60 12.43
CA PRO A 269 13.04 10.54 13.54
C PRO A 269 14.34 11.16 14.05
N GLU A 270 15.49 10.53 13.80
CA GLU A 270 16.82 11.03 14.14
C GLU A 270 17.21 12.35 13.44
N LEU A 271 16.52 12.73 12.35
CA LEU A 271 16.75 13.99 11.65
C LEU A 271 16.09 15.20 12.35
N PHE A 272 15.27 14.95 13.36
CA PHE A 272 14.47 15.97 13.99
C PHE A 272 14.95 16.30 15.40
N SER A 273 14.90 17.60 15.73
CA SER A 273 14.93 18.06 17.10
C SER A 273 13.55 17.94 17.71
N ILE A 274 13.45 17.18 18.80
CA ILE A 274 12.20 16.91 19.49
C ILE A 274 12.21 17.66 20.83
N ARG A 275 11.16 18.45 21.06
CA ARG A 275 10.95 19.16 22.33
C ARG A 275 9.61 18.78 22.92
N GLU A 276 9.61 18.39 24.19
CA GLU A 276 8.38 18.18 24.94
C GLU A 276 7.69 19.52 25.20
N LEU A 277 6.44 19.66 24.78
CA LEU A 277 5.59 20.82 25.09
C LEU A 277 4.80 20.58 26.38
N ASN A 278 4.32 19.35 26.54
CA ASN A 278 3.70 18.84 27.76
C ASN A 278 3.83 17.30 27.79
N GLY A 279 3.31 16.65 28.84
CA GLY A 279 3.49 15.21 29.06
C GLY A 279 3.05 14.28 27.91
N THR A 280 2.18 14.72 27.00
CA THR A 280 1.72 13.92 25.85
C THR A 280 2.01 14.57 24.49
N VAL A 281 2.42 15.84 24.44
CA VAL A 281 2.61 16.59 23.20
C VAL A 281 4.09 16.96 23.00
N ARG A 282 4.61 16.67 21.80
CA ARG A 282 5.97 17.00 21.37
C ARG A 282 5.94 17.89 20.12
N ALA A 283 6.83 18.87 20.07
CA ALA A 283 7.16 19.63 18.87
C ALA A 283 8.36 19.00 18.17
N CYS A 284 8.31 18.94 16.85
CA CYS A 284 9.29 18.24 16.03
C CYS A 284 9.61 19.05 14.77
N GLU A 285 10.87 19.46 14.62
CA GLU A 285 11.37 20.24 13.49
C GLU A 285 12.73 19.67 13.05
N LEU A 286 13.10 19.81 11.77
CA LEU A 286 14.42 19.40 11.31
C LEU A 286 15.51 20.14 12.10
N SER A 287 16.53 19.40 12.56
CA SER A 287 17.54 19.92 13.49
C SER A 287 18.40 21.03 12.89
N ASP A 288 18.79 20.87 11.62
CA ASP A 288 19.70 21.78 10.93
C ASP A 288 19.65 21.57 9.40
N LYS A 289 20.56 22.27 8.69
CA LYS A 289 20.66 22.20 7.22
C LYS A 289 21.18 20.84 6.71
N SER A 290 21.97 20.12 7.51
CA SER A 290 22.42 18.76 7.16
C SER A 290 21.24 17.80 7.22
N ALA A 291 20.43 17.88 8.28
CA ALA A 291 19.20 17.12 8.41
C ALA A 291 18.22 17.42 7.27
N ALA A 292 18.09 18.69 6.85
CA ALA A 292 17.25 19.05 5.69
C ALA A 292 17.77 18.47 4.36
N ALA A 293 19.09 18.46 4.14
CA ALA A 293 19.68 17.81 2.97
C ALA A 293 19.47 16.29 3.00
N GLU A 294 19.64 15.67 4.16
CA GLU A 294 19.41 14.24 4.35
C GLU A 294 17.93 13.88 4.19
N ALA A 295 17.01 14.74 4.66
CA ALA A 295 15.57 14.57 4.48
C ALA A 295 15.21 14.46 2.99
N GLN A 296 15.82 15.25 2.10
CA GLN A 296 15.61 15.11 0.65
C GLN A 296 16.01 13.73 0.12
N THR A 297 17.10 13.17 0.62
CA THR A 297 17.50 11.79 0.30
C THR A 297 16.51 10.78 0.89
N ARG A 298 16.07 10.97 2.14
CA ARG A 298 15.10 10.08 2.81
C ARG A 298 13.75 10.06 2.11
N LEU A 299 13.28 11.17 1.54
CA LEU A 299 12.03 11.21 0.75
C LEU A 299 12.02 10.12 -0.33
N THR A 300 13.07 10.07 -1.15
CA THR A 300 13.18 9.06 -2.23
C THR A 300 13.37 7.65 -1.70
N ALA A 301 14.04 7.48 -0.55
CA ALA A 301 14.24 6.17 0.08
C ALA A 301 12.93 5.63 0.67
N ILE A 302 12.13 6.48 1.32
CA ILE A 302 10.81 6.13 1.86
C ILE A 302 9.87 5.77 0.71
N LEU A 303 9.83 6.58 -0.34
CA LEU A 303 9.02 6.33 -1.52
C LEU A 303 9.42 5.04 -2.27
N ARG A 304 10.70 4.68 -2.24
CA ARG A 304 11.19 3.40 -2.76
C ARG A 304 10.77 2.23 -1.86
N GLY A 305 10.63 2.47 -0.56
CA GLY A 305 10.51 1.44 0.47
C GLY A 305 11.81 0.66 0.66
N LYS A 306 11.77 -0.36 1.53
CA LYS A 306 12.88 -1.30 1.70
C LYS A 306 13.24 -1.93 0.34
N PRO A 307 14.53 -1.93 -0.06
CA PRO A 307 14.97 -2.62 -1.26
C PRO A 307 14.49 -4.07 -1.21
N ASP A 308 13.61 -4.42 -2.14
CA ASP A 308 13.04 -5.75 -2.27
C ASP A 308 12.34 -6.28 -1.01
N SER A 309 11.31 -5.54 -0.53
CA SER A 309 10.42 -5.98 0.56
C SER A 309 9.85 -7.39 0.41
N GLU A 310 9.89 -7.97 -0.80
CA GLU A 310 9.43 -9.33 -1.09
C GLU A 310 10.56 -10.37 -1.09
N SER A 311 11.83 -9.98 -1.22
CA SER A 311 12.95 -10.93 -1.14
C SER A 311 13.46 -11.11 0.28
N ARG A 312 13.72 -12.38 0.62
CA ARG A 312 14.31 -12.79 1.91
C ARG A 312 15.77 -13.18 1.80
N VAL A 313 16.18 -13.62 0.60
CA VAL A 313 17.52 -14.14 0.32
C VAL A 313 18.30 -13.19 -0.60
N PHE A 314 17.62 -12.59 -1.58
CA PHE A 314 18.24 -11.66 -2.51
C PHE A 314 18.23 -10.24 -1.96
N TYR A 315 19.30 -9.48 -2.22
CA TYR A 315 19.31 -8.03 -2.05
C TYR A 315 18.43 -7.30 -3.09
N GLY A 316 18.11 -7.99 -4.17
CA GLY A 316 17.22 -7.55 -5.24
C GLY A 316 17.03 -8.68 -6.24
N PHE A 317 15.82 -8.84 -6.77
CA PHE A 317 15.55 -9.89 -7.74
C PHE A 317 16.35 -9.67 -9.04
N PRO A 318 17.12 -10.66 -9.53
CA PRO A 318 18.00 -10.47 -10.67
C PRO A 318 17.20 -10.28 -11.96
N VAL A 319 17.57 -9.29 -12.79
CA VAL A 319 16.98 -9.06 -14.12
C VAL A 319 18.00 -9.12 -15.26
N GLY A 320 19.26 -9.44 -14.96
CA GLY A 320 20.31 -9.54 -15.96
C GLY A 320 20.12 -10.75 -16.87
N GLY A 321 19.97 -10.53 -18.19
CA GLY A 321 19.65 -11.57 -19.16
C GLY A 321 20.59 -12.78 -19.21
N ALA A 322 21.85 -12.64 -18.77
CA ALA A 322 22.80 -13.76 -18.67
C ALA A 322 22.37 -14.86 -17.67
N LEU A 323 21.41 -14.57 -16.79
CA LEU A 323 20.87 -15.51 -15.81
C LEU A 323 19.61 -16.24 -16.30
N TYR A 324 19.14 -15.93 -17.52
CA TYR A 324 17.87 -16.41 -18.05
C TYR A 324 18.06 -17.24 -19.32
N ALA A 325 17.14 -18.17 -19.56
CA ALA A 325 17.10 -18.93 -20.81
C ALA A 325 16.95 -17.99 -22.02
N ALA A 326 17.58 -18.35 -23.15
CA ALA A 326 17.71 -17.47 -24.31
C ALA A 326 16.38 -16.98 -24.88
N ASP A 327 15.30 -17.76 -24.72
CA ASP A 327 13.95 -17.43 -25.17
C ASP A 327 13.17 -16.54 -24.19
N VAL A 328 13.61 -16.45 -22.93
CA VAL A 328 13.04 -15.58 -21.89
C VAL A 328 13.64 -14.17 -21.97
N VAL A 329 14.93 -14.06 -22.31
CA VAL A 329 15.66 -12.78 -22.40
C VAL A 329 14.91 -11.68 -23.16
N PRO A 330 14.28 -11.95 -24.33
CA PRO A 330 13.61 -10.91 -25.11
C PRO A 330 12.43 -10.22 -24.40
N ILE A 331 11.83 -10.85 -23.39
CA ILE A 331 10.64 -10.29 -22.72
C ILE A 331 10.95 -9.57 -21.40
N ILE A 332 12.15 -9.72 -20.83
CA ILE A 332 12.47 -9.25 -19.46
C ILE A 332 12.16 -7.76 -19.30
N ASP A 333 12.81 -6.90 -20.09
CA ASP A 333 12.68 -5.44 -19.94
C ASP A 333 11.24 -4.98 -20.18
N SER A 334 10.57 -5.55 -21.18
CA SER A 334 9.18 -5.19 -21.52
C SER A 334 8.20 -5.64 -20.44
N ALA A 335 8.39 -6.85 -19.90
CA ALA A 335 7.55 -7.38 -18.83
C ALA A 335 7.75 -6.62 -17.52
N VAL A 336 8.99 -6.30 -17.14
CA VAL A 336 9.28 -5.49 -15.94
C VAL A 336 8.74 -4.08 -16.09
N ALA A 337 8.92 -3.43 -17.24
CA ALA A 337 8.41 -2.09 -17.48
C ALA A 337 6.88 -2.03 -17.46
N ARG A 338 6.21 -3.03 -18.04
CA ARG A 338 4.75 -3.07 -18.14
C ARG A 338 4.08 -3.52 -16.83
N HIS A 339 4.55 -4.64 -16.29
CA HIS A 339 3.86 -5.33 -15.20
C HIS A 339 4.50 -5.10 -13.83
N GLY A 340 5.74 -4.57 -13.80
CA GLY A 340 6.49 -4.31 -12.57
C GLY A 340 7.35 -5.48 -12.11
N LEU A 341 8.32 -5.18 -11.26
CA LEU A 341 9.29 -6.15 -10.77
C LEU A 341 8.67 -7.24 -9.88
N SER A 342 7.62 -6.92 -9.13
CA SER A 342 6.90 -7.89 -8.28
C SER A 342 6.27 -9.01 -9.11
N GLU A 343 5.56 -8.67 -10.20
CA GLU A 343 4.99 -9.68 -11.10
C GLU A 343 6.08 -10.46 -11.85
N TRP A 344 7.16 -9.77 -12.29
CA TRP A 344 8.29 -10.44 -12.92
C TRP A 344 8.91 -11.50 -11.99
N ARG A 345 9.24 -11.11 -10.76
CA ARG A 345 9.77 -11.99 -9.72
C ARG A 345 8.83 -13.17 -9.47
N ALA A 346 7.55 -12.91 -9.22
CA ALA A 346 6.57 -13.95 -8.95
C ALA A 346 6.42 -14.91 -10.13
N GLY A 347 6.43 -14.41 -11.37
CA GLY A 347 6.38 -15.24 -12.56
C GLY A 347 7.62 -16.13 -12.72
N VAL A 348 8.82 -15.61 -12.50
CA VAL A 348 10.04 -16.42 -12.56
C VAL A 348 10.00 -17.51 -11.49
N LEU A 349 9.77 -17.14 -10.23
CA LEU A 349 9.72 -18.09 -9.11
C LEU A 349 8.63 -19.16 -9.29
N THR A 350 7.47 -18.78 -9.80
CA THR A 350 6.38 -19.73 -10.10
C THR A 350 6.83 -20.76 -11.11
N ASN A 351 7.46 -20.34 -12.21
CA ASN A 351 7.80 -21.27 -13.28
C ASN A 351 9.01 -22.14 -12.93
N GLU A 352 9.93 -21.66 -12.09
CA GLU A 352 10.99 -22.49 -11.49
C GLU A 352 10.41 -23.52 -10.51
N LEU A 353 9.45 -23.13 -9.66
CA LEU A 353 8.74 -24.04 -8.77
C LEU A 353 7.90 -25.08 -9.54
N HIS A 354 7.21 -24.64 -10.58
CA HIS A 354 6.30 -25.45 -11.39
C HIS A 354 7.03 -26.42 -12.31
N GLY A 355 8.29 -26.13 -12.66
CA GLY A 355 9.14 -26.96 -13.52
C GLY A 355 9.01 -26.70 -15.02
N HIS A 356 8.11 -25.80 -15.45
CA HIS A 356 8.05 -25.30 -16.82
C HIS A 356 7.30 -23.95 -16.90
N LEU A 357 7.37 -23.28 -18.06
CA LEU A 357 6.57 -22.08 -18.33
C LEU A 357 5.10 -22.47 -18.54
N GLY A 358 4.24 -22.19 -17.56
CA GLY A 358 2.84 -22.59 -17.55
C GLY A 358 1.88 -21.43 -17.79
N ILE A 359 0.95 -21.57 -18.75
CA ILE A 359 -0.05 -20.52 -19.05
C ILE A 359 -0.90 -20.20 -17.81
N TYR A 360 -1.52 -21.22 -17.20
CA TYR A 360 -2.37 -21.01 -16.02
C TYR A 360 -1.57 -20.63 -14.77
N ALA A 361 -0.32 -21.08 -14.66
CA ALA A 361 0.59 -20.63 -13.60
C ALA A 361 0.83 -19.12 -13.70
N THR A 362 1.09 -18.59 -14.90
CA THR A 362 1.18 -17.14 -15.14
C THR A 362 -0.14 -16.41 -14.84
N ILE A 363 -1.30 -16.99 -15.17
CA ILE A 363 -2.60 -16.42 -14.78
C ILE A 363 -2.74 -16.34 -13.26
N GLY A 364 -2.30 -17.37 -12.53
CA GLY A 364 -2.32 -17.40 -11.06
C GLY A 364 -1.47 -16.28 -10.46
N VAL A 365 -0.27 -16.05 -11.01
CA VAL A 365 0.59 -14.93 -10.58
C VAL A 365 -0.11 -13.60 -10.78
N LYS A 366 -0.63 -13.34 -11.98
CA LYS A 366 -1.33 -12.09 -12.31
C LYS A 366 -2.55 -11.88 -11.41
N MET A 367 -3.30 -12.94 -11.12
CA MET A 367 -4.47 -12.89 -10.24
C MET A 367 -4.07 -12.55 -8.80
N GLY A 368 -3.02 -13.20 -8.28
CA GLY A 368 -2.51 -12.93 -6.93
C GLY A 368 -1.98 -11.51 -6.76
N ILE A 369 -1.20 -11.02 -7.72
CA ILE A 369 -0.69 -9.63 -7.70
C ILE A 369 -1.86 -8.63 -7.78
N ARG A 370 -2.86 -8.88 -8.65
CA ARG A 370 -4.02 -7.98 -8.75
C ARG A 370 -4.80 -7.89 -7.45
N ALA A 371 -4.94 -9.00 -6.72
CA ALA A 371 -5.58 -9.02 -5.40
C ALA A 371 -4.78 -8.22 -4.37
N ARG A 372 -3.45 -8.37 -4.35
CA ARG A 372 -2.58 -7.58 -3.45
C ARG A 372 -2.63 -6.09 -3.76
N GLU A 373 -2.72 -5.71 -5.04
CA GLU A 373 -2.91 -4.32 -5.45
C GLU A 373 -4.22 -3.76 -4.90
N TYR A 374 -5.34 -4.50 -5.02
CA TYR A 374 -6.65 -4.06 -4.53
C TYR A 374 -6.63 -3.64 -3.05
N PHE A 375 -6.01 -4.47 -2.20
CA PHE A 375 -5.92 -4.20 -0.76
C PHE A 375 -4.71 -3.33 -0.36
N ASN A 376 -3.80 -3.05 -1.30
CA ASN A 376 -2.51 -2.42 -1.05
C ASN A 376 -1.64 -3.12 0.02
N ILE A 377 -1.53 -4.45 -0.05
CA ILE A 377 -0.82 -5.27 0.95
C ILE A 377 0.46 -5.94 0.43
N GLY A 378 1.26 -6.45 1.36
CA GLY A 378 2.48 -7.21 1.12
C GLY A 378 2.21 -8.65 0.67
N VAL A 379 3.27 -9.46 0.74
CA VAL A 379 3.17 -10.92 0.55
C VAL A 379 2.74 -11.57 1.87
N ASP A 380 2.04 -12.70 1.78
CA ASP A 380 1.62 -13.53 2.92
C ASP A 380 0.51 -12.92 3.81
N ASP A 381 -0.08 -11.79 3.40
CA ASP A 381 -1.10 -11.09 4.19
C ASP A 381 -2.54 -11.57 3.90
N ILE A 382 -2.77 -12.35 2.84
CA ILE A 382 -4.11 -12.62 2.30
C ILE A 382 -4.51 -14.09 2.35
N LEU A 383 -5.78 -14.36 2.67
CA LEU A 383 -6.39 -15.68 2.55
C LEU A 383 -6.89 -15.90 1.14
N VAL A 384 -6.61 -17.08 0.57
CA VAL A 384 -6.95 -17.44 -0.81
C VAL A 384 -7.80 -18.70 -0.82
N THR A 385 -8.96 -18.66 -1.47
CA THR A 385 -9.73 -19.85 -1.84
C THR A 385 -9.76 -19.97 -3.36
N THR A 386 -9.08 -20.97 -3.91
CA THR A 386 -8.98 -21.19 -5.36
C THR A 386 -10.00 -22.22 -5.84
N TYR A 387 -10.59 -21.95 -7.00
CA TYR A 387 -11.55 -22.82 -7.69
C TYR A 387 -10.91 -23.50 -8.92
N ALA A 388 -9.58 -23.55 -8.99
CA ALA A 388 -8.87 -24.22 -10.09
C ALA A 388 -8.77 -25.75 -9.95
N GLY A 389 -9.23 -26.31 -8.82
CA GLY A 389 -9.19 -27.75 -8.54
C GLY A 389 -7.76 -28.33 -8.50
N HIS A 390 -7.67 -29.66 -8.64
CA HIS A 390 -6.40 -30.41 -8.53
C HIS A 390 -5.91 -31.04 -9.84
N LYS A 391 -6.63 -30.82 -10.95
CA LYS A 391 -6.32 -31.44 -12.25
C LYS A 391 -5.83 -30.41 -13.26
N PRO A 392 -4.66 -30.64 -13.89
CA PRO A 392 -4.17 -29.79 -14.97
C PRO A 392 -5.15 -29.72 -16.15
N PRO A 393 -5.13 -28.63 -16.94
CA PRO A 393 -4.16 -27.54 -16.88
C PRO A 393 -4.56 -26.38 -15.94
N VAL A 394 -5.83 -26.31 -15.49
CA VAL A 394 -6.32 -25.17 -14.70
C VAL A 394 -5.69 -25.13 -13.31
N SER A 395 -5.48 -26.30 -12.69
CA SER A 395 -4.88 -26.40 -11.35
C SER A 395 -3.47 -25.81 -11.24
N CYS A 396 -2.73 -25.68 -12.35
CA CYS A 396 -1.42 -25.00 -12.38
C CYS A 396 -1.52 -23.54 -11.91
N MET A 397 -2.72 -22.95 -11.97
CA MET A 397 -2.99 -21.61 -11.41
C MET A 397 -2.72 -21.55 -9.91
N ASN A 398 -2.87 -22.66 -9.16
CA ASN A 398 -2.64 -22.69 -7.72
C ASN A 398 -1.18 -22.36 -7.37
N ASP A 399 -0.21 -22.83 -8.16
CA ASP A 399 1.21 -22.52 -7.95
C ASP A 399 1.48 -21.04 -8.15
N GLY A 400 0.88 -20.45 -9.19
CA GLY A 400 0.97 -19.02 -9.45
C GLY A 400 0.29 -18.17 -8.39
N LEU A 401 -0.88 -18.60 -7.88
CA LEU A 401 -1.56 -17.94 -6.78
C LEU A 401 -0.69 -17.95 -5.52
N GLN A 402 -0.10 -19.11 -5.19
CA GLN A 402 0.76 -19.24 -4.02
C GLN A 402 1.95 -18.29 -4.07
N VAL A 403 2.63 -18.19 -5.20
CA VAL A 403 3.80 -17.30 -5.34
C VAL A 403 3.38 -15.83 -5.50
N GLY A 404 2.33 -15.54 -6.27
CA GLY A 404 1.86 -14.18 -6.54
C GLY A 404 1.28 -13.50 -5.30
N THR A 405 0.59 -14.26 -4.44
CA THR A 405 0.08 -13.75 -3.15
C THR A 405 1.06 -13.91 -2.00
N GLY A 406 1.94 -14.92 -2.06
CA GLY A 406 2.68 -15.42 -0.90
C GLY A 406 1.87 -16.37 0.01
N ALA A 407 0.54 -16.46 -0.17
CA ALA A 407 -0.32 -17.35 0.59
C ALA A 407 0.07 -18.82 0.32
N SER A 408 0.61 -19.49 1.32
CA SER A 408 1.10 -20.86 1.18
C SER A 408 0.15 -21.88 1.83
N VAL A 409 0.17 -23.11 1.28
CA VAL A 409 -0.53 -24.26 1.88
C VAL A 409 0.02 -24.54 3.28
N GLY A 410 1.33 -24.40 3.47
CA GLY A 410 2.01 -24.68 4.73
C GLY A 410 1.60 -23.73 5.86
N HIS A 411 1.27 -22.48 5.54
CA HIS A 411 0.72 -21.51 6.50
C HIS A 411 -0.81 -21.59 6.62
N GLY A 412 -1.48 -22.47 5.86
CA GLY A 412 -2.93 -22.58 5.85
C GLY A 412 -3.64 -21.38 5.20
N LEU A 413 -2.93 -20.57 4.42
CA LEU A 413 -3.47 -19.35 3.81
C LEU A 413 -4.11 -19.60 2.44
N ILE A 414 -3.88 -20.76 1.83
CA ILE A 414 -4.53 -21.16 0.57
C ILE A 414 -5.35 -22.43 0.76
N THR A 415 -6.60 -22.38 0.30
CA THR A 415 -7.55 -23.50 0.28
C THR A 415 -7.96 -23.78 -1.16
N VAL A 416 -7.86 -25.03 -1.60
CA VAL A 416 -8.43 -25.46 -2.89
C VAL A 416 -9.87 -25.93 -2.62
N ALA A 417 -10.84 -25.27 -3.26
CA ALA A 417 -12.24 -25.60 -3.07
C ALA A 417 -12.59 -26.94 -3.75
N GLU A 418 -13.36 -27.77 -3.04
CA GLU A 418 -13.96 -28.98 -3.60
C GLU A 418 -15.14 -28.60 -4.50
N ILE A 419 -14.95 -28.75 -5.81
CA ILE A 419 -15.94 -28.38 -6.83
C ILE A 419 -15.93 -29.38 -7.99
N ASP A 420 -17.08 -29.55 -8.64
CA ASP A 420 -17.21 -30.48 -9.77
C ASP A 420 -16.55 -29.95 -11.05
N THR A 421 -16.56 -28.63 -11.24
CA THR A 421 -16.07 -27.97 -12.47
C THR A 421 -14.96 -26.97 -12.15
N PRO A 422 -13.68 -27.38 -12.25
CA PRO A 422 -12.51 -26.50 -12.13
C PRO A 422 -12.58 -25.30 -13.08
N ARG A 423 -12.26 -24.12 -12.58
CA ARG A 423 -12.31 -22.86 -13.32
C ARG A 423 -11.24 -21.87 -12.84
N PRO A 424 -10.73 -20.99 -13.73
CA PRO A 424 -9.71 -20.01 -13.39
C PRO A 424 -10.30 -18.84 -12.57
N GLU A 425 -10.56 -19.11 -11.30
CA GLU A 425 -11.20 -18.21 -10.35
C GLU A 425 -10.60 -18.41 -8.95
N ALA A 426 -10.46 -17.33 -8.19
CA ALA A 426 -10.13 -17.38 -6.79
C ALA A 426 -10.82 -16.25 -6.01
N ARG A 427 -11.11 -16.55 -4.74
CA ARG A 427 -11.57 -15.61 -3.74
C ARG A 427 -10.40 -15.23 -2.84
N PHE A 428 -10.32 -13.95 -2.51
CA PHE A 428 -9.26 -13.36 -1.72
C PHE A 428 -9.87 -12.58 -0.57
N THR A 429 -9.45 -12.89 0.65
CA THR A 429 -9.95 -12.24 1.86
C THR A 429 -8.78 -11.65 2.64
N PHE A 430 -8.85 -10.35 2.89
CA PHE A 430 -7.93 -9.63 3.76
C PHE A 430 -8.75 -8.94 4.83
N LYS A 431 -8.48 -9.26 6.11
CA LYS A 431 -9.31 -8.84 7.25
C LYS A 431 -10.77 -9.25 7.03
N ASP A 432 -11.70 -8.31 7.11
CA ASP A 432 -13.13 -8.47 6.92
C ASP A 432 -13.58 -8.38 5.45
N LYS A 433 -12.69 -7.93 4.55
CA LYS A 433 -13.02 -7.65 3.15
C LYS A 433 -12.67 -8.80 2.22
N THR A 434 -13.57 -9.08 1.30
CA THR A 434 -13.43 -10.16 0.32
C THR A 434 -13.65 -9.65 -1.10
N ILE A 435 -12.79 -10.12 -2.01
CA ILE A 435 -12.99 -9.97 -3.46
C ILE A 435 -12.91 -11.34 -4.14
N ARG A 436 -13.56 -11.45 -5.30
CA ARG A 436 -13.48 -12.61 -6.18
C ARG A 436 -13.00 -12.17 -7.54
N LEU A 437 -11.95 -12.84 -8.04
CA LEU A 437 -11.40 -12.60 -9.37
C LEU A 437 -11.67 -13.80 -10.28
N VAL A 438 -12.22 -13.53 -11.46
CA VAL A 438 -12.56 -14.54 -12.47
C VAL A 438 -11.86 -14.20 -13.77
N LEU A 439 -11.13 -15.13 -14.38
CA LEU A 439 -10.58 -14.91 -15.73
C LEU A 439 -11.72 -14.74 -16.74
N LYS A 440 -11.75 -13.60 -17.44
CA LYS A 440 -12.77 -13.27 -18.42
C LYS A 440 -12.89 -14.35 -19.51
N PRO A 441 -14.11 -14.76 -19.92
CA PRO A 441 -14.32 -15.82 -20.90
C PRO A 441 -13.53 -15.64 -22.20
N ARG A 442 -13.44 -14.41 -22.72
CA ARG A 442 -12.69 -14.10 -23.96
C ARG A 442 -11.21 -14.52 -23.91
N TYR A 443 -10.56 -14.43 -22.75
CA TYR A 443 -9.16 -14.84 -22.58
C TYR A 443 -9.07 -16.36 -22.37
N ALA A 444 -9.98 -16.94 -21.59
CA ALA A 444 -10.06 -18.39 -21.44
C ALA A 444 -10.27 -19.10 -22.78
N ASP A 445 -11.16 -18.59 -23.63
CA ASP A 445 -11.44 -19.15 -24.95
C ASP A 445 -10.25 -18.97 -25.90
N ARG A 446 -9.53 -17.85 -25.80
CA ARG A 446 -8.28 -17.65 -26.55
C ARG A 446 -7.25 -18.70 -26.19
N ILE A 447 -7.01 -18.94 -24.88
CA ILE A 447 -6.08 -19.97 -24.41
C ILE A 447 -6.50 -21.35 -24.94
N ARG A 448 -7.79 -21.72 -24.79
CA ARG A 448 -8.30 -23.01 -25.27
C ARG A 448 -8.09 -23.20 -26.77
N ARG A 449 -8.37 -22.18 -27.58
CA ARG A 449 -8.15 -22.23 -29.03
C ARG A 449 -6.68 -22.41 -29.39
N ASP A 450 -5.80 -21.63 -28.75
CA ASP A 450 -4.37 -21.68 -29.05
C ASP A 450 -3.76 -23.02 -28.63
N VAL A 451 -4.12 -23.56 -27.44
CA VAL A 451 -3.70 -24.90 -27.00
C VAL A 451 -4.21 -26.00 -27.94
N LYS A 452 -5.51 -25.96 -28.32
CA LYS A 452 -6.09 -26.92 -29.26
C LYS A 452 -5.33 -26.92 -30.59
N ARG A 453 -5.00 -25.74 -31.11
CA ARG A 453 -4.20 -25.59 -32.33
C ARG A 453 -2.81 -26.21 -32.18
N GLY A 454 -2.17 -26.07 -31.03
CA GLY A 454 -0.90 -26.73 -30.74
C GLY A 454 -0.99 -28.25 -30.86
N ILE A 455 -2.04 -28.85 -30.28
CA ILE A 455 -2.30 -30.30 -30.37
C ILE A 455 -2.53 -30.72 -31.83
N GLU A 456 -3.32 -29.96 -32.58
CA GLU A 456 -3.62 -30.24 -34.00
C GLU A 456 -2.36 -30.18 -34.89
N LEU A 457 -1.43 -29.27 -34.61
CA LEU A 457 -0.21 -29.07 -35.42
C LEU A 457 0.93 -30.02 -35.05
N TYR A 458 1.08 -30.36 -33.77
CA TYR A 458 2.29 -30.99 -33.25
C TYR A 458 2.03 -32.33 -32.56
N GLY A 459 0.76 -32.73 -32.39
CA GLY A 459 0.37 -33.88 -31.58
C GLY A 459 0.37 -33.57 -30.08
N ASP A 460 -0.41 -34.31 -29.32
CA ASP A 460 -0.53 -34.11 -27.87
C ASP A 460 0.73 -34.59 -27.13
N LEU A 461 1.16 -33.81 -26.14
CA LEU A 461 2.30 -34.10 -25.26
C LEU A 461 3.64 -34.37 -25.97
N THR A 462 3.80 -33.91 -27.22
CA THR A 462 5.08 -34.03 -27.95
C THR A 462 6.03 -32.88 -27.61
N GLU A 463 7.33 -33.08 -27.84
CA GLU A 463 8.32 -32.01 -27.63
C GLU A 463 7.99 -30.73 -28.43
N PRO A 464 7.63 -30.78 -29.73
CA PRO A 464 7.24 -29.57 -30.46
C PRO A 464 5.97 -28.90 -29.90
N TYR A 465 5.03 -29.67 -29.36
CA TYR A 465 3.86 -29.13 -28.66
C TYR A 465 4.27 -28.36 -27.39
N TRP A 466 5.18 -28.90 -26.59
CA TRP A 466 5.67 -28.23 -25.39
C TRP A 466 6.44 -26.94 -25.70
N GLN A 467 7.25 -26.93 -26.76
CA GLN A 467 7.90 -25.70 -27.23
C GLN A 467 6.89 -24.66 -27.71
N TYR A 468 5.80 -25.10 -28.35
CA TYR A 468 4.70 -24.22 -28.73
C TYR A 468 3.96 -23.63 -27.52
N VAL A 469 3.62 -24.45 -26.52
CA VAL A 469 2.99 -23.99 -25.27
C VAL A 469 3.90 -23.04 -24.50
N ARG A 470 5.21 -23.31 -24.46
CA ARG A 470 6.23 -22.44 -23.86
C ARG A 470 6.24 -21.05 -24.50
N ALA A 471 6.22 -20.99 -25.83
CA ALA A 471 6.14 -19.72 -26.57
C ALA A 471 4.81 -18.97 -26.31
N LEU A 472 3.70 -19.68 -26.17
CA LEU A 472 2.42 -19.07 -25.77
C LEU A 472 2.48 -18.51 -24.35
N ALA A 473 3.07 -19.23 -23.40
CA ALA A 473 3.20 -18.78 -22.01
C ALA A 473 4.00 -17.47 -21.91
N LEU A 474 5.13 -17.37 -22.62
CA LEU A 474 5.92 -16.12 -22.70
C LEU A 474 5.12 -14.97 -23.30
N ARG A 475 4.40 -15.24 -24.40
CA ARG A 475 3.54 -14.24 -25.04
C ARG A 475 2.45 -13.75 -24.10
N TYR A 476 1.72 -14.66 -23.44
CA TYR A 476 0.64 -14.27 -22.54
C TYR A 476 1.15 -13.60 -21.26
N TRP A 477 2.34 -13.95 -20.77
CA TRP A 477 2.95 -13.21 -19.66
C TRP A 477 3.14 -11.74 -20.02
N LEU A 478 3.64 -11.46 -21.23
CA LEU A 478 3.84 -10.09 -21.70
C LEU A 478 2.51 -9.40 -22.07
N ASP A 479 1.64 -10.06 -22.82
CA ASP A 479 0.47 -9.46 -23.44
C ASP A 479 -0.72 -9.29 -22.50
N PHE A 480 -0.93 -10.22 -21.56
CA PHE A 480 -2.11 -10.19 -20.70
C PHE A 480 -1.88 -9.22 -19.55
N ASP A 481 -2.74 -8.21 -19.51
CA ASP A 481 -2.72 -7.20 -18.46
C ASP A 481 -3.61 -7.62 -17.28
N ARG A 482 -3.04 -7.70 -16.08
CA ARG A 482 -3.78 -8.14 -14.89
C ARG A 482 -4.94 -7.21 -14.54
N HIS A 483 -4.91 -5.96 -15.00
CA HIS A 483 -6.00 -4.99 -14.82
C HIS A 483 -7.14 -5.19 -15.82
N GLU A 484 -6.92 -5.95 -16.90
CA GLU A 484 -7.91 -6.15 -17.97
C GLU A 484 -8.51 -7.56 -18.01
N ILE A 485 -7.73 -8.58 -17.64
CA ILE A 485 -8.09 -9.98 -17.90
C ILE A 485 -9.08 -10.57 -16.90
N PHE A 486 -9.27 -9.94 -15.75
CA PHE A 486 -10.17 -10.41 -14.70
C PHE A 486 -11.46 -9.59 -14.64
N ASP A 487 -12.58 -10.27 -14.37
CA ASP A 487 -13.75 -9.66 -13.74
C ASP A 487 -13.54 -9.70 -12.22
N MET A 488 -13.82 -8.57 -11.55
CA MET A 488 -13.70 -8.44 -10.11
C MET A 488 -15.08 -8.23 -9.50
N TYR A 489 -15.38 -9.00 -8.46
CA TYR A 489 -16.58 -8.87 -7.64
C TYR A 489 -16.14 -8.53 -6.22
N VAL A 490 -16.69 -7.46 -5.66
CA VAL A 490 -16.43 -7.01 -4.30
C VAL A 490 -17.57 -7.49 -3.41
N GLY A 491 -17.25 -8.18 -2.32
CA GLY A 491 -18.21 -8.95 -1.53
C GLY A 491 -18.30 -10.42 -1.96
N ASP A 492 -19.39 -11.09 -1.55
CA ASP A 492 -19.65 -12.51 -1.84
C ASP A 492 -19.89 -12.81 -3.35
#